data_AF-A0A514WVJ0-F1
#
_entry.id   AF-A0A514WVJ0-F1
#
_cell.length_a   1.000
_cell.length_b   1.000
_cell.length_c   1.000
_cell.angle_alpha   90.00
_cell.angle_beta   90.00
_cell.angle_gamma   90.00
#
_symmetry.space_group_name_H-M   'P 1'
#
loop_
_entity.id
_entity.type
_entity.pdbx_description
1 polymer ?
#
loop_
_entity_poly.entity_id
_entity_poly.type
_entity_poly.pdbx_seq_one_letter_code
_entity_poly.pdbx_strand_id
1 'polypeptide(L)'
;MSLAKLLLIPVVTLLAVQVQANIRGSSSMTAFTSKHTEAVAACPECKETPNKTAAALRDMRNALTDEATAEQISMISEKMNWADACDNFADEDEFGKWGEMIFAELKKGSNDALLKGSDDLIRLCPGYKSLNIEGRQNVWVLIMNAMAFYESSCDKNSKAQGPNGSLIGLLQLHRGKEQNYAPSCKKGDGNTPQGTFRCALSMLNSQLERGEDLFSRKSYWDVLRPQARSKKFAKIQKAIKSFPLCH
;
A
#
# COMPACT_ATOMS: atom_id res chain seq x y z
N MET A 1 39.37 -42.68 19.71
CA MET A 1 40.33 -42.11 18.72
C MET A 1 39.51 -41.23 17.79
N SER A 2 39.30 -39.97 18.15
CA SER A 2 40.11 -38.81 17.75
C SER A 2 40.04 -38.55 16.24
N LEU A 3 39.28 -37.54 15.82
CA LEU A 3 39.88 -36.27 15.37
C LEU A 3 38.78 -35.28 14.98
N ALA A 4 38.77 -34.16 15.72
CA ALA A 4 38.04 -32.95 15.41
C ALA A 4 38.55 -32.32 14.11
N LYS A 5 37.65 -31.83 13.26
CA LYS A 5 37.97 -30.91 12.16
C LYS A 5 37.45 -29.53 12.53
N LEU A 6 38.41 -28.71 12.96
CA LEU A 6 38.35 -27.28 13.18
C LEU A 6 38.55 -26.55 11.84
N LEU A 7 38.16 -25.26 11.80
CA LEU A 7 38.59 -24.19 10.86
C LEU A 7 37.89 -24.15 9.48
N LEU A 8 37.44 -23.02 8.92
CA LEU A 8 37.74 -21.59 9.11
C LEU A 8 36.48 -20.71 8.82
N ILE A 9 36.35 -19.61 9.58
CA ILE A 9 35.44 -18.49 9.31
C ILE A 9 36.24 -17.42 8.53
N PRO A 10 35.77 -16.92 7.37
CA PRO A 10 36.40 -15.77 6.73
C PRO A 10 35.99 -14.47 7.43
N VAL A 11 37.02 -13.69 7.77
CA VAL A 11 36.95 -12.32 8.29
C VAL A 11 36.36 -11.41 7.20
N VAL A 12 35.23 -10.77 7.50
CA VAL A 12 34.61 -9.73 6.66
C VAL A 12 35.33 -8.42 6.93
N THR A 13 36.07 -7.92 5.93
CA THR A 13 36.71 -6.60 5.95
C THR A 13 35.66 -5.54 5.65
N LEU A 14 35.28 -4.77 6.67
CA LEU A 14 34.37 -3.62 6.55
C LEU A 14 35.18 -2.40 6.02
N LEU A 15 34.97 -2.02 4.76
CA LEU A 15 35.48 -0.77 4.20
C LEU A 15 34.48 0.36 4.54
N ALA A 16 34.84 1.19 5.51
CA ALA A 16 34.13 2.42 5.81
C ALA A 16 34.45 3.46 4.72
N VAL A 17 33.44 3.82 3.91
CA VAL A 17 33.51 4.97 3.00
C VAL A 17 33.05 6.21 3.79
N GLN A 18 34.00 7.05 4.18
CA GLN A 18 33.72 8.37 4.74
C GLN A 18 33.43 9.36 3.59
N VAL A 19 32.17 9.74 3.44
CA VAL A 19 31.75 10.85 2.59
C VAL A 19 31.91 12.15 3.39
N GLN A 20 32.94 12.93 3.05
CA GLN A 20 33.10 14.30 3.54
C GLN A 20 32.23 15.24 2.69
N ALA A 21 31.08 15.66 3.22
CA ALA A 21 30.31 16.77 2.66
C ALA A 21 30.93 18.10 3.10
N ASN A 22 31.51 18.81 2.14
CA ASN A 22 32.08 20.15 2.31
C ASN A 22 31.06 21.18 1.82
N ILE A 23 30.28 21.77 2.74
CA ILE A 23 29.38 22.89 2.42
C ILE A 23 29.96 24.15 3.04
N ARG A 24 30.67 24.93 2.21
CA ARG A 24 31.00 26.34 2.46
C ARG A 24 29.99 27.22 1.73
N GLY A 25 29.37 28.12 2.47
CA GLY A 25 28.55 29.23 1.99
C GLY A 25 27.72 29.74 3.18
N SER A 26 28.22 30.64 4.04
CA SER A 26 28.52 32.05 3.79
C SER A 26 27.43 32.77 3.00
N SER A 27 26.43 33.30 3.72
CA SER A 27 25.74 34.54 3.37
C SER A 27 25.00 35.11 4.57
N SER A 28 25.63 36.12 5.17
CA SER A 28 25.07 37.35 5.73
C SER A 28 23.54 37.38 5.96
N MET A 29 23.11 37.28 7.22
CA MET A 29 21.80 37.77 7.64
C MET A 29 21.90 39.25 7.95
N THR A 30 21.45 40.09 7.03
CA THR A 30 21.12 41.49 7.31
C THR A 30 19.81 41.54 8.09
N ALA A 31 19.86 42.14 9.28
CA ALA A 31 18.70 42.42 10.10
C ALA A 31 17.80 43.45 9.39
N PHE A 32 16.61 43.03 8.98
CA PHE A 32 15.56 43.92 8.49
C PHE A 32 14.64 44.28 9.66
N THR A 33 14.94 45.38 10.34
CA THR A 33 14.04 46.03 11.30
C THR A 33 13.02 46.85 10.51
N SER A 34 11.85 46.26 10.23
CA SER A 34 10.70 47.03 9.76
C SER A 34 9.72 47.25 10.92
N LYS A 35 9.71 48.49 11.42
CA LYS A 35 8.59 49.03 12.21
C LYS A 35 7.48 49.39 11.23
N HIS A 36 6.48 48.53 11.10
CA HIS A 36 5.15 48.95 10.64
C HIS A 36 4.21 48.99 11.84
N THR A 37 4.06 50.19 12.38
CA THR A 37 2.88 50.58 13.16
C THR A 37 1.96 51.26 12.16
N GLU A 38 0.98 50.54 11.62
CA GLU A 38 -0.06 51.15 10.80
C GLU A 38 -1.42 50.59 11.18
N ALA A 39 -2.36 51.51 11.27
CA ALA A 39 -3.65 51.35 11.90
C ALA A 39 -4.52 50.31 11.18
N VAL A 40 -5.16 49.46 11.98
CA VAL A 40 -6.22 48.56 11.54
C VAL A 40 -7.43 49.41 11.17
N ALA A 41 -7.51 49.81 9.90
CA ALA A 41 -8.73 50.31 9.30
C ALA A 41 -9.74 49.16 9.26
N ALA A 42 -10.85 49.34 9.97
CA ALA A 42 -11.98 48.41 9.96
C ALA A 42 -12.46 48.20 8.52
N CYS A 43 -12.37 46.98 8.03
CA CYS A 43 -12.90 46.57 6.75
C CYS A 43 -14.42 46.32 6.93
N PRO A 44 -15.32 47.20 6.44
CA PRO A 44 -16.76 47.09 6.74
C PRO A 44 -17.45 46.01 5.90
N GLU A 45 -16.71 45.26 5.07
CA GLU A 45 -17.30 44.37 4.08
C GLU A 45 -16.51 43.07 3.87
N CYS A 46 -15.93 42.51 4.94
CA CYS A 46 -15.55 41.10 4.96
C CYS A 46 -16.82 40.25 5.13
N LYS A 47 -17.62 40.13 4.06
CA LYS A 47 -18.59 39.02 3.96
C LYS A 47 -17.77 37.74 3.81
N GLU A 48 -17.45 37.13 4.94
CA GLU A 48 -16.89 35.78 4.98
C GLU A 48 -17.85 34.85 4.24
N THR A 49 -17.45 34.42 3.04
CA THR A 49 -18.14 33.33 2.35
C THR A 49 -17.58 32.04 2.95
N PRO A 50 -18.36 31.25 3.71
CA PRO A 50 -17.84 30.11 4.48
C PRO A 50 -17.33 28.94 3.63
N ASN A 51 -17.31 29.08 2.30
CA ASN A 51 -17.18 27.96 1.37
C ASN A 51 -15.83 27.92 0.62
N LYS A 52 -15.08 29.03 0.57
CA LYS A 52 -13.79 29.08 -0.15
C LYS A 52 -12.61 28.56 0.67
N THR A 53 -12.62 28.76 1.98
CA THR A 53 -11.57 28.30 2.90
C THR A 53 -11.59 26.79 3.07
N ALA A 54 -12.76 26.16 3.15
CA ALA A 54 -12.87 24.69 3.24
C ALA A 54 -12.43 24.00 1.94
N ALA A 55 -12.79 24.57 0.78
CA ALA A 55 -12.32 24.07 -0.52
C ALA A 55 -10.79 24.25 -0.66
N ALA A 56 -10.25 25.43 -0.33
CA ALA A 56 -8.81 25.67 -0.38
C ALA A 56 -8.01 24.79 0.61
N LEU A 57 -8.51 24.57 1.83
CA LEU A 57 -7.92 23.63 2.79
C LEU A 57 -7.98 22.19 2.30
N ARG A 58 -9.08 21.79 1.64
CA ARG A 58 -9.20 20.47 1.01
C ARG A 58 -8.24 20.34 -0.17
N ASP A 59 -8.09 21.36 -1.00
CA ASP A 59 -7.21 21.34 -2.17
C ASP A 59 -5.73 21.36 -1.75
N MET A 60 -5.36 22.11 -0.70
CA MET A 60 -4.03 22.03 -0.09
C MET A 60 -3.77 20.67 0.58
N ARG A 61 -4.77 20.10 1.28
CA ARG A 61 -4.67 18.75 1.84
C ARG A 61 -4.53 17.71 0.74
N ASN A 62 -5.26 17.86 -0.36
CA ASN A 62 -5.17 16.96 -1.51
C ASN A 62 -3.80 17.02 -2.18
N ALA A 63 -3.23 18.22 -2.33
CA ALA A 63 -1.86 18.41 -2.83
C ALA A 63 -0.79 17.86 -1.88
N LEU A 64 -1.08 17.75 -0.57
CA LEU A 64 -0.21 17.09 0.41
C LEU A 64 -0.44 15.57 0.48
N THR A 65 -1.63 15.08 0.14
CA THR A 65 -1.91 13.63 0.05
C THR A 65 -1.33 12.96 -1.20
N ASP A 66 -0.78 13.75 -2.13
CA ASP A 66 -0.03 13.25 -3.29
C ASP A 66 1.30 12.58 -2.87
N GLU A 67 1.77 12.77 -1.63
CA GLU A 67 3.04 12.22 -1.12
C GLU A 67 2.87 10.94 -0.28
N ALA A 68 1.78 10.19 -0.47
CA ALA A 68 1.82 8.81 0.00
C ALA A 68 2.63 7.95 -0.95
N THR A 69 3.91 7.89 -0.63
CA THR A 69 4.94 7.30 -1.46
C THR A 69 5.12 5.81 -1.17
N ALA A 70 5.91 5.16 -2.02
CA ALA A 70 6.46 3.85 -1.77
C ALA A 70 7.07 3.72 -0.37
N GLU A 71 7.77 4.76 0.10
CA GLU A 71 8.36 4.87 1.44
C GLU A 71 7.36 4.52 2.54
N GLN A 72 6.14 5.07 2.51
CA GLN A 72 5.13 4.81 3.54
C GLN A 72 4.68 3.33 3.55
N ILE A 73 4.61 2.70 2.39
CA ILE A 73 4.30 1.27 2.27
C ILE A 73 5.49 0.44 2.76
N SER A 74 6.72 0.85 2.47
CA SER A 74 7.95 0.23 3.00
C SER A 74 7.98 0.29 4.53
N MET A 75 7.78 1.48 5.13
CA MET A 75 7.73 1.66 6.59
C MET A 75 6.67 0.79 7.26
N ILE A 76 5.48 0.64 6.65
CA ILE A 76 4.46 -0.26 7.19
C ILE A 76 4.87 -1.71 7.03
N SER A 77 5.48 -2.07 5.90
CA SER A 77 6.00 -3.41 5.67
C SER A 77 7.05 -3.77 6.71
N GLU A 78 7.98 -2.88 7.02
CA GLU A 78 8.95 -3.06 8.11
C GLU A 78 8.27 -3.22 9.46
N LYS A 79 7.36 -2.29 9.83
CA LYS A 79 6.61 -2.33 11.10
C LYS A 79 5.82 -3.62 11.27
N MET A 80 5.39 -4.22 10.16
CA MET A 80 4.61 -5.46 10.15
C MET A 80 5.47 -6.72 9.93
N ASN A 81 6.79 -6.57 9.77
CA ASN A 81 7.79 -7.61 9.46
C ASN A 81 7.52 -8.33 8.11
N TRP A 82 7.24 -7.56 7.06
CA TRP A 82 7.02 -8.02 5.69
C TRP A 82 8.15 -7.63 4.74
N ALA A 83 8.90 -6.57 5.06
CA ALA A 83 9.83 -5.90 4.16
C ALA A 83 10.78 -6.87 3.44
N ASP A 84 11.50 -7.70 4.19
CA ASP A 84 12.47 -8.67 3.63
C ASP A 84 11.87 -9.64 2.60
N ALA A 85 10.57 -9.94 2.70
CA ALA A 85 9.89 -10.87 1.81
C ALA A 85 9.15 -10.19 0.66
N CYS A 86 8.79 -8.91 0.81
CA CYS A 86 7.80 -8.23 -0.02
C CYS A 86 8.30 -6.92 -0.66
N ASP A 87 9.62 -6.73 -0.72
CA ASP A 87 10.32 -5.60 -1.38
C ASP A 87 9.82 -5.29 -2.80
N ASN A 88 9.34 -6.29 -3.53
CA ASN A 88 8.82 -6.12 -4.89
C ASN A 88 7.53 -5.27 -4.95
N PHE A 89 6.87 -4.95 -3.83
CA PHE A 89 5.74 -4.02 -3.79
C PHE A 89 6.16 -2.55 -3.70
N ALA A 90 7.11 -2.25 -2.82
CA ALA A 90 7.65 -0.92 -2.56
C ALA A 90 8.92 -1.05 -1.70
N ASP A 91 9.88 -0.17 -1.93
CA ASP A 91 11.03 0.05 -1.06
C ASP A 91 11.04 1.50 -0.54
N GLU A 92 12.17 1.93 0.06
CA GLU A 92 12.32 3.28 0.62
C GLU A 92 12.21 4.39 -0.44
N ASP A 93 12.55 4.09 -1.70
CA ASP A 93 12.68 5.09 -2.76
C ASP A 93 11.49 5.05 -3.73
N GLU A 94 11.07 3.85 -4.15
CA GLU A 94 10.12 3.69 -5.25
C GLU A 94 9.22 2.46 -5.13
N PHE A 95 8.18 2.44 -5.98
CA PHE A 95 7.30 1.28 -6.08
C PHE A 95 8.04 0.16 -6.81
N GLY A 96 8.09 -1.00 -6.19
CA GLY A 96 8.63 -2.18 -6.83
C GLY A 96 7.74 -2.67 -7.98
N LYS A 97 8.26 -3.62 -8.75
CA LYS A 97 7.62 -4.17 -9.96
C LYS A 97 6.17 -4.65 -9.74
N TRP A 98 5.83 -5.15 -8.56
CA TRP A 98 4.48 -5.61 -8.24
C TRP A 98 3.53 -4.46 -7.90
N GLY A 99 4.03 -3.41 -7.22
CA GLY A 99 3.29 -2.17 -7.01
C GLY A 99 2.91 -1.52 -8.34
N GLU A 100 3.87 -1.40 -9.24
CA GLU A 100 3.65 -0.87 -10.60
C GLU A 100 2.62 -1.69 -11.40
N MET A 101 2.69 -3.02 -11.32
CA MET A 101 1.68 -3.90 -11.95
C MET A 101 0.28 -3.63 -11.41
N ILE A 102 0.14 -3.41 -10.11
CA ILE A 102 -1.16 -3.09 -9.49
C ILE A 102 -1.67 -1.73 -9.98
N PHE A 103 -0.82 -0.70 -10.07
CA PHE A 103 -1.19 0.57 -10.66
C PHE A 103 -1.66 0.41 -12.11
N ALA A 104 -0.91 -0.34 -12.91
CA ALA A 104 -1.24 -0.57 -14.31
C ALA A 104 -2.61 -1.26 -14.46
N GLU A 105 -2.95 -2.21 -13.59
CA GLU A 105 -4.27 -2.86 -13.60
C GLU A 105 -5.40 -1.95 -13.09
N LEU A 106 -5.16 -1.13 -12.06
CA LEU A 106 -6.16 -0.18 -11.55
C LEU A 106 -6.43 0.97 -12.53
N LYS A 107 -5.43 1.40 -13.30
CA LYS A 107 -5.56 2.47 -14.32
C LYS A 107 -6.42 2.07 -15.53
N LYS A 108 -6.71 0.78 -15.73
CA LYS A 108 -7.54 0.30 -16.86
C LYS A 108 -9.03 0.66 -16.74
N GLY A 109 -9.49 1.10 -15.56
CA GLY A 109 -10.90 1.49 -15.33
C GLY A 109 -11.89 0.33 -15.21
N SER A 110 -11.43 -0.93 -15.16
CA SER A 110 -12.30 -2.10 -14.93
C SER A 110 -12.48 -2.43 -13.44
N ASN A 111 -12.07 -1.54 -12.55
CA ASN A 111 -11.92 -1.78 -11.11
C ASN A 111 -12.57 -0.65 -10.28
N ASP A 112 -13.64 -0.06 -10.80
CA ASP A 112 -14.26 1.15 -10.22
C ASP A 112 -14.80 0.93 -8.80
N ALA A 113 -15.31 -0.26 -8.49
CA ALA A 113 -15.79 -0.55 -7.13
C ALA A 113 -14.64 -0.61 -6.12
N LEU A 114 -13.45 -1.05 -6.55
CA LEU A 114 -12.24 -0.96 -5.72
C LEU A 114 -11.90 0.49 -5.41
N LEU A 115 -11.87 1.37 -6.42
CA LEU A 115 -11.56 2.78 -6.23
C LEU A 115 -12.68 3.53 -5.47
N LYS A 116 -13.92 3.06 -5.52
CA LYS A 116 -15.00 3.60 -4.68
C LYS A 116 -14.80 3.26 -3.21
N GLY A 117 -14.30 2.05 -2.93
CA GLY A 117 -14.10 1.50 -1.59
C GLY A 117 -15.41 1.00 -0.96
N SER A 118 -15.31 -0.04 -0.15
CA SER A 118 -16.40 -0.58 0.67
C SER A 118 -16.57 0.19 1.99
N ASP A 119 -17.75 0.07 2.61
CA ASP A 119 -18.07 0.79 3.85
C ASP A 119 -17.13 0.43 5.01
N ASP A 120 -16.71 -0.83 5.10
CA ASP A 120 -15.71 -1.27 6.09
C ASP A 120 -14.32 -0.70 5.81
N LEU A 121 -13.87 -0.63 4.55
CA LEU A 121 -12.61 0.00 4.17
C LEU A 121 -12.62 1.49 4.52
N ILE A 122 -13.71 2.19 4.21
CA ILE A 122 -13.89 3.61 4.54
C ILE A 122 -13.87 3.84 6.06
N ARG A 123 -14.45 2.91 6.84
CA ARG A 123 -14.43 3.00 8.30
C ARG A 123 -13.04 2.76 8.88
N LEU A 124 -12.26 1.87 8.26
CA LEU A 124 -10.87 1.59 8.63
C LEU A 124 -9.92 2.70 8.18
N CYS A 125 -10.26 3.37 7.09
CA CYS A 125 -9.50 4.42 6.44
C CYS A 125 -10.39 5.64 6.16
N PRO A 126 -10.73 6.45 7.18
CA PRO A 126 -11.63 7.60 7.02
C PRO A 126 -11.21 8.57 5.90
N GLY A 127 -9.90 8.76 5.69
CA GLY A 127 -9.35 9.58 4.61
C GLY A 127 -9.61 9.04 3.19
N TYR A 128 -10.00 7.76 3.02
CA TYR A 128 -10.12 7.09 1.72
C TYR A 128 -11.00 7.84 0.72
N LYS A 129 -12.13 8.40 1.17
CA LYS A 129 -13.08 9.12 0.31
C LYS A 129 -12.53 10.45 -0.20
N SER A 130 -11.61 11.08 0.52
CA SER A 130 -10.97 12.33 0.10
C SER A 130 -9.76 12.11 -0.80
N LEU A 131 -9.19 10.89 -0.84
CA LEU A 131 -8.06 10.59 -1.70
C LEU A 131 -8.43 10.73 -3.17
N ASN A 132 -7.47 11.24 -3.95
CA ASN A 132 -7.50 11.16 -5.41
C ASN A 132 -7.27 9.71 -5.88
N ILE A 133 -7.28 9.49 -7.19
CA ILE A 133 -7.16 8.15 -7.76
C ILE A 133 -5.85 7.48 -7.33
N GLU A 134 -4.73 8.19 -7.36
CA GLU A 134 -3.41 7.67 -7.02
C GLU A 134 -3.32 7.27 -5.54
N GLY A 135 -3.75 8.13 -4.62
CA GLY A 135 -3.80 7.80 -3.20
C GLY A 135 -4.64 6.55 -2.90
N ARG A 136 -5.77 6.36 -3.61
CA ARG A 136 -6.57 5.13 -3.48
C ARG A 136 -5.84 3.91 -4.01
N GLN A 137 -5.09 4.07 -5.09
CA GLN A 137 -4.26 2.99 -5.62
C GLN A 137 -3.16 2.61 -4.62
N ASN A 138 -2.54 3.57 -3.94
CA ASN A 138 -1.53 3.30 -2.89
C ASN A 138 -2.11 2.45 -1.76
N VAL A 139 -3.34 2.74 -1.32
CA VAL A 139 -4.06 1.89 -0.34
C VAL A 139 -4.22 0.46 -0.86
N TRP A 140 -4.55 0.30 -2.15
CA TRP A 140 -4.70 -1.03 -2.75
C TRP A 140 -3.36 -1.78 -2.91
N VAL A 141 -2.25 -1.08 -3.19
CA VAL A 141 -0.91 -1.68 -3.15
C VAL A 141 -0.60 -2.21 -1.76
N LEU A 142 -0.87 -1.43 -0.70
CA LEU A 142 -0.69 -1.87 0.68
C LEU A 142 -1.55 -3.11 1.01
N ILE A 143 -2.83 -3.11 0.60
CA ILE A 143 -3.73 -4.25 0.81
C ILE A 143 -3.19 -5.50 0.11
N MET A 144 -2.74 -5.38 -1.15
CA MET A 144 -2.20 -6.50 -1.92
C MET A 144 -0.88 -7.03 -1.35
N ASN A 145 -0.01 -6.15 -0.87
CA ASN A 145 1.21 -6.52 -0.17
C ASN A 145 0.87 -7.37 1.08
N ALA A 146 -0.01 -6.85 1.94
CA ALA A 146 -0.45 -7.56 3.13
C ALA A 146 -1.08 -8.93 2.82
N MET A 147 -1.91 -8.99 1.77
CA MET A 147 -2.50 -10.25 1.31
C MET A 147 -1.43 -11.24 0.82
N ALA A 148 -0.50 -10.79 -0.03
CA ALA A 148 0.56 -11.64 -0.56
C ALA A 148 1.50 -12.19 0.52
N PHE A 149 1.85 -11.35 1.51
CA PHE A 149 2.61 -11.83 2.67
C PHE A 149 1.84 -12.93 3.42
N TYR A 150 0.56 -12.72 3.69
CA TYR A 150 -0.21 -13.67 4.47
C TYR A 150 -0.66 -14.92 3.72
N GLU A 151 -0.74 -14.89 2.39
CA GLU A 151 -1.08 -16.03 1.54
C GLU A 151 0.14 -16.86 1.16
N SER A 152 1.27 -16.22 0.84
CA SER A 152 2.44 -16.90 0.27
C SER A 152 3.78 -16.49 0.85
N SER A 153 3.81 -15.66 1.89
CA SER A 153 5.03 -14.96 2.33
C SER A 153 5.70 -14.23 1.17
N CYS A 154 4.89 -13.65 0.26
CA CYS A 154 5.35 -13.01 -0.97
C CYS A 154 6.16 -13.92 -1.93
N ASP A 155 6.13 -15.25 -1.77
CA ASP A 155 6.72 -16.17 -2.74
C ASP A 155 5.77 -16.44 -3.91
N LYS A 156 6.13 -15.96 -5.11
CA LYS A 156 5.38 -16.17 -6.35
C LYS A 156 5.33 -17.62 -6.82
N ASN A 157 6.20 -18.49 -6.30
CA ASN A 157 6.25 -19.91 -6.65
C ASN A 157 5.56 -20.80 -5.60
N SER A 158 5.05 -20.20 -4.53
CA SER A 158 4.40 -20.93 -3.44
C SER A 158 3.20 -21.73 -3.93
N LYS A 159 3.06 -22.93 -3.40
CA LYS A 159 1.98 -23.86 -3.70
C LYS A 159 1.41 -24.41 -2.40
N ALA A 160 0.09 -24.47 -2.33
CA ALA A 160 -0.61 -25.11 -1.23
C ALA A 160 -1.73 -26.01 -1.75
N GLN A 161 -2.28 -26.84 -0.88
CA GLN A 161 -3.51 -27.59 -1.14
C GLN A 161 -4.68 -26.81 -0.56
N GLY A 162 -5.60 -26.38 -1.44
CA GLY A 162 -6.87 -25.77 -1.07
C GLY A 162 -8.03 -26.77 -1.11
N PRO A 163 -9.23 -26.36 -0.67
CA PRO A 163 -10.41 -27.23 -0.64
C PRO A 163 -10.86 -27.69 -2.04
N ASN A 164 -10.60 -26.91 -3.09
CA ASN A 164 -11.03 -27.23 -4.46
C ASN A 164 -9.87 -27.53 -5.43
N GLY A 165 -8.69 -27.86 -4.88
CA GLY A 165 -7.49 -28.24 -5.64
C GLY A 165 -6.23 -27.50 -5.18
N SER A 166 -5.17 -27.61 -5.99
CA SER A 166 -3.91 -26.90 -5.73
C SER A 166 -4.07 -25.39 -5.90
N LEU A 167 -3.49 -24.65 -4.97
CA LEU A 167 -3.32 -23.20 -5.01
C LEU A 167 -1.89 -22.85 -5.45
N ILE A 168 -1.73 -21.70 -6.09
CA ILE A 168 -0.43 -21.24 -6.59
C ILE A 168 -0.30 -19.70 -6.55
N GLY A 169 0.93 -19.22 -6.38
CA GLY A 169 1.29 -17.83 -6.60
C GLY A 169 1.11 -16.95 -5.37
N LEU A 170 1.30 -15.64 -5.58
CA LEU A 170 1.33 -14.64 -4.51
C LEU A 170 0.04 -14.61 -3.67
N LEU A 171 -1.10 -14.81 -4.33
CA LEU A 171 -2.42 -14.75 -3.71
C LEU A 171 -3.15 -16.10 -3.71
N GLN A 172 -2.38 -17.19 -3.82
CA GLN A 172 -2.85 -18.57 -3.73
C GLN A 172 -4.13 -18.83 -4.55
N LEU A 173 -4.08 -18.52 -5.85
CA LEU A 173 -5.19 -18.75 -6.78
C LEU A 173 -5.32 -20.24 -7.12
N HIS A 174 -6.54 -20.71 -7.39
CA HIS A 174 -6.76 -22.12 -7.77
C HIS A 174 -6.13 -22.42 -9.13
N ARG A 175 -5.04 -23.20 -9.11
CA ARG A 175 -4.21 -23.49 -10.27
C ARG A 175 -5.01 -24.13 -11.40
N GLY A 176 -5.05 -23.46 -12.55
CA GLY A 176 -5.72 -23.93 -13.75
C GLY A 176 -7.25 -23.80 -13.74
N LYS A 177 -7.81 -23.17 -12.70
CA LYS A 177 -9.25 -22.91 -12.52
C LYS A 177 -9.53 -21.43 -12.25
N GLU A 178 -8.56 -20.54 -12.46
CA GLU A 178 -8.65 -19.12 -12.12
C GLU A 178 -9.83 -18.45 -12.84
N GLN A 179 -10.08 -18.81 -14.11
CA GLN A 179 -11.19 -18.33 -14.92
C GLN A 179 -12.59 -18.63 -14.36
N ASN A 180 -12.70 -19.57 -13.42
CA ASN A 180 -13.99 -19.91 -12.80
C ASN A 180 -14.41 -18.90 -11.73
N TYR A 181 -13.50 -18.01 -11.30
CA TYR A 181 -13.72 -17.11 -10.16
C TYR A 181 -14.02 -15.67 -10.58
N ALA A 182 -13.55 -15.22 -11.74
CA ALA A 182 -13.98 -13.97 -12.35
C ALA A 182 -13.78 -14.00 -13.88
N PRO A 183 -14.60 -13.30 -14.67
CA PRO A 183 -14.53 -13.32 -16.14
C PRO A 183 -13.20 -12.84 -16.73
N SER A 184 -12.47 -11.94 -16.06
CA SER A 184 -11.18 -11.45 -16.55
C SER A 184 -9.99 -12.32 -16.15
N CYS A 185 -10.21 -13.34 -15.30
CA CYS A 185 -9.20 -14.32 -14.95
C CYS A 185 -9.01 -15.30 -16.11
N LYS A 186 -7.76 -15.67 -16.37
CA LYS A 186 -7.36 -16.66 -17.37
C LYS A 186 -6.71 -17.84 -16.68
N LYS A 187 -6.87 -19.01 -17.29
CA LYS A 187 -6.19 -20.23 -16.85
C LYS A 187 -4.68 -19.99 -16.75
N GLY A 188 -4.13 -20.22 -15.56
CA GLY A 188 -2.71 -20.06 -15.28
C GLY A 188 -2.29 -18.66 -14.82
N ASP A 189 -3.22 -17.75 -14.55
CA ASP A 189 -2.94 -16.43 -13.99
C ASP A 189 -2.16 -16.49 -12.66
N GLY A 190 -2.37 -17.54 -11.86
CA GLY A 190 -1.62 -17.73 -10.62
C GLY A 190 -0.12 -18.05 -10.81
N ASN A 191 0.36 -18.31 -12.04
CA ASN A 191 1.78 -18.60 -12.28
C ASN A 191 2.63 -17.34 -12.50
N THR A 192 2.01 -16.16 -12.68
CA THR A 192 2.74 -14.90 -12.87
C THR A 192 2.21 -13.83 -11.92
N PRO A 193 3.06 -12.90 -11.44
CA PRO A 193 2.60 -11.79 -10.60
C PRO A 193 1.52 -10.94 -11.30
N GLN A 194 1.73 -10.57 -12.56
CA GLN A 194 0.77 -9.77 -13.33
C GLN A 194 -0.59 -10.49 -13.48
N GLY A 195 -0.59 -11.78 -13.82
CA GLY A 195 -1.82 -12.57 -13.90
C GLY A 195 -2.52 -12.66 -12.54
N THR A 196 -1.75 -12.86 -11.47
CA THR A 196 -2.25 -12.93 -10.10
C THR A 196 -2.95 -11.64 -9.69
N PHE A 197 -2.31 -10.48 -9.88
CA PHE A 197 -2.90 -9.20 -9.52
C PHE A 197 -4.11 -8.84 -10.37
N ARG A 198 -4.04 -9.04 -11.70
CA ARG A 198 -5.20 -8.82 -12.58
C ARG A 198 -6.42 -9.63 -12.13
N CYS A 199 -6.22 -10.92 -11.87
CA CYS A 199 -7.30 -11.81 -11.46
C CYS A 199 -7.82 -11.45 -10.06
N ALA A 200 -6.92 -11.21 -9.10
CA ALA A 200 -7.32 -10.86 -7.73
C ALA A 200 -8.07 -9.52 -7.65
N LEU A 201 -7.60 -8.49 -8.35
CA LEU A 201 -8.29 -7.20 -8.43
C LEU A 201 -9.70 -7.37 -9.00
N SER A 202 -9.87 -8.13 -10.09
CA SER A 202 -11.20 -8.36 -10.65
C SER A 202 -12.14 -9.12 -9.71
N MET A 203 -11.63 -10.13 -9.00
CA MET A 203 -12.40 -10.89 -8.03
C MET A 203 -12.84 -10.01 -6.84
N LEU A 204 -11.94 -9.17 -6.32
CA LEU A 204 -12.27 -8.20 -5.27
C LEU A 204 -13.24 -7.13 -5.80
N ASN A 205 -13.04 -6.63 -7.02
CA ASN A 205 -13.94 -5.64 -7.61
C ASN A 205 -15.36 -6.21 -7.69
N SER A 206 -15.49 -7.43 -8.22
CA SER A 206 -16.77 -8.14 -8.29
C SER A 206 -17.39 -8.36 -6.90
N GLN A 207 -16.58 -8.60 -5.87
CA GLN A 207 -17.05 -8.70 -4.48
C GLN A 207 -17.66 -7.37 -4.02
N LEU A 208 -16.96 -6.25 -4.23
CA LEU A 208 -17.45 -4.93 -3.81
C LEU A 208 -18.66 -4.46 -4.63
N GLU A 209 -18.73 -4.80 -5.93
CA GLU A 209 -19.90 -4.53 -6.79
C GLU A 209 -21.17 -5.21 -6.28
N ARG A 210 -21.06 -6.39 -5.65
CA ARG A 210 -22.19 -7.06 -4.99
C ARG A 210 -22.59 -6.40 -3.66
N GLY A 211 -21.94 -5.31 -3.27
CA GLY A 211 -22.17 -4.64 -1.99
C GLY A 211 -21.61 -5.40 -0.79
N GLU A 212 -20.68 -6.33 -1.00
CA GLU A 212 -20.00 -7.00 0.10
C GLU A 212 -18.85 -6.13 0.63
N ASP A 213 -18.60 -6.22 1.93
CA ASP A 213 -17.43 -5.62 2.59
C ASP A 213 -16.11 -6.21 2.07
N LEU A 214 -15.00 -5.47 2.17
CA LEU A 214 -13.66 -5.99 1.88
C LEU A 214 -13.35 -7.19 2.80
N PHE A 215 -13.60 -7.00 4.10
CA PHE A 215 -13.47 -8.04 5.12
C PHE A 215 -14.77 -8.85 5.27
N SER A 216 -15.22 -9.45 4.17
CA SER A 216 -16.44 -10.26 4.12
C SER A 216 -16.21 -11.70 4.59
N ARG A 217 -17.22 -12.29 5.25
CA ARG A 217 -17.25 -13.72 5.58
C ARG A 217 -17.22 -14.61 4.33
N LYS A 218 -17.64 -14.07 3.18
CA LYS A 218 -17.72 -14.75 1.88
C LYS A 218 -16.52 -14.47 0.98
N SER A 219 -15.53 -13.70 1.45
CA SER A 219 -14.35 -13.38 0.63
C SER A 219 -13.67 -14.66 0.14
N TYR A 220 -13.13 -14.65 -1.08
CA TYR A 220 -12.39 -15.79 -1.61
C TYR A 220 -11.19 -16.14 -0.71
N TRP A 221 -10.46 -15.13 -0.24
CA TRP A 221 -9.25 -15.28 0.56
C TRP A 221 -9.57 -15.44 2.05
N ASP A 222 -9.02 -16.48 2.69
CA ASP A 222 -9.19 -16.69 4.14
C ASP A 222 -8.57 -15.54 4.95
N VAL A 223 -7.50 -14.91 4.43
CA VAL A 223 -6.82 -13.80 5.11
C VAL A 223 -7.69 -12.55 5.25
N LEU A 224 -8.78 -12.44 4.48
CA LEU A 224 -9.75 -11.35 4.57
C LEU A 224 -11.00 -11.70 5.39
N ARG A 225 -11.17 -12.96 5.82
CA ARG A 225 -12.38 -13.43 6.52
C ARG A 225 -12.30 -13.15 8.03
N PRO A 226 -13.24 -12.40 8.63
CA PRO A 226 -13.25 -12.15 10.08
C PRO A 226 -13.38 -13.41 10.95
N GLN A 227 -14.08 -14.42 10.44
CA GLN A 227 -14.30 -15.69 11.12
C GLN A 227 -13.14 -16.70 10.95
N ALA A 228 -12.15 -16.40 10.11
CA ALA A 228 -11.00 -17.28 9.92
C ALA A 228 -10.28 -17.55 11.25
N ARG A 229 -9.85 -18.80 11.46
CA ARG A 229 -9.10 -19.20 12.66
C ARG A 229 -7.76 -18.48 12.75
N SER A 230 -7.14 -18.17 11.61
CA SER A 230 -5.84 -17.50 11.51
C SER A 230 -5.86 -16.05 11.99
N LYS A 231 -7.04 -15.40 12.00
CA LYS A 231 -7.24 -13.98 12.36
C LYS A 231 -6.31 -13.01 11.61
N LYS A 232 -5.80 -13.40 10.43
CA LYS A 232 -4.90 -12.60 9.61
C LYS A 232 -5.55 -11.28 9.17
N PHE A 233 -6.87 -11.26 8.97
CA PHE A 233 -7.63 -10.05 8.63
C PHE A 233 -7.38 -8.89 9.61
N ALA A 234 -7.27 -9.18 10.92
CA ALA A 234 -7.05 -8.16 11.93
C ALA A 234 -5.67 -7.49 11.79
N LYS A 235 -4.66 -8.25 11.31
CA LYS A 235 -3.33 -7.71 11.03
C LYS A 235 -3.34 -6.84 9.77
N ILE A 236 -4.08 -7.25 8.74
CA ILE A 236 -4.29 -6.43 7.53
C ILE A 236 -5.01 -5.12 7.91
N GLN A 237 -6.08 -5.19 8.71
CA GLN A 237 -6.77 -4.00 9.22
C GLN A 237 -5.84 -3.08 10.02
N LYS A 238 -4.94 -3.64 10.83
CA LYS A 238 -3.94 -2.87 11.58
C LYS A 238 -2.98 -2.12 10.64
N ALA A 239 -2.55 -2.75 9.55
CA ALA A 239 -1.70 -2.11 8.55
C ALA A 239 -2.43 -0.97 7.84
N ILE A 240 -3.66 -1.19 7.36
CA ILE A 240 -4.48 -0.16 6.73
C ILE A 240 -4.68 1.04 7.68
N LYS A 241 -5.07 0.79 8.94
CA LYS A 241 -5.22 1.86 9.94
C LYS A 241 -3.92 2.60 10.26
N SER A 242 -2.77 1.97 10.04
CA SER A 242 -1.47 2.61 10.26
C SER A 242 -1.02 3.44 9.06
N PHE A 243 -1.75 3.41 7.95
CA PHE A 243 -1.38 4.12 6.74
C PHE A 243 -1.66 5.63 6.86
N PRO A 244 -0.69 6.52 6.62
CA PRO A 244 -0.87 7.96 6.80
C PRO A 244 -2.05 8.54 6.03
N LEU A 245 -2.33 8.03 4.81
CA LEU A 245 -3.49 8.44 4.00
C LEU A 245 -4.85 8.20 4.64
N CYS A 246 -4.91 7.38 5.68
CA CYS A 246 -6.16 7.03 6.31
C CYS A 246 -6.67 8.06 7.34
N HIS A 247 -5.90 9.12 7.63
CA HIS A 247 -6.18 10.09 8.71
C HIS A 247 -6.33 11.56 8.26
#